data_AF-X6RC30-F1
#
_entry.id   AF-X6RC30-F1
#
_cell.length_a   1.000
_cell.length_b   1.000
_cell.length_c   1.000
_cell.angle_alpha   90.00
_cell.angle_beta   90.00
_cell.angle_gamma   90.00
#
_symmetry.space_group_name_H-M   'P 1'
#
loop_
_entity.id
_entity.type
_entity.pdbx_description
1 polymer ?
#
loop_
_entity_poly.entity_id
_entity_poly.type
_entity_poly.pdbx_seq_one_letter_code
_entity_poly.pdbx_strand_id
1 'polypeptide(L)'
;LPELKDAVLDQYSMWGNKFGVLLFLYSVLLTKGIENIKNEIEDASEPLIDPVYGHGSQSLINLLLTGHAVSNVWDGDRECSGMKLLGIHEQAAVGFLTLMEALRYCKVGSYLKSPKFPIWIVGSETHLTVFFAKDMALVAPEAPSEQARRVFQTYDPEDNGFIPDSLLEDVMKALDLVSDPE
;
A
#
# COMPACT_ATOMS: atom_id res chain seq x y z
N LEU A 1 -10.76 22.00 -9.52
CA LEU A 1 -9.37 22.54 -9.52
C LEU A 1 -9.26 23.85 -8.75
N PRO A 2 -10.07 24.90 -9.01
CA PRO A 2 -10.07 26.11 -8.19
C PRO A 2 -10.42 25.82 -6.72
N GLU A 3 -11.50 25.06 -6.49
CA GLU A 3 -11.95 24.67 -5.14
C GLU A 3 -10.89 23.89 -4.35
N LEU A 4 -10.12 23.00 -4.98
CA LEU A 4 -9.03 22.27 -4.32
C LEU A 4 -7.88 23.22 -3.97
N LYS A 5 -7.52 24.12 -4.89
CA LYS A 5 -6.47 25.11 -4.66
C LYS A 5 -6.86 26.03 -3.50
N ASP A 6 -8.11 26.49 -3.49
CA ASP A 6 -8.64 27.37 -2.46
C ASP A 6 -8.70 26.64 -1.11
N ALA A 7 -9.20 25.40 -1.08
CA ALA A 7 -9.19 24.57 0.13
C ALA A 7 -7.77 24.34 0.68
N VAL A 8 -6.78 24.07 -0.18
CA VAL A 8 -5.39 23.89 0.24
C VAL A 8 -4.80 25.19 0.78
N LEU A 9 -5.04 26.32 0.12
CA LEU A 9 -4.53 27.63 0.56
C LEU A 9 -5.19 28.10 1.87
N ASP A 10 -6.48 27.84 2.05
CA ASP A 10 -7.21 28.17 3.27
C ASP A 10 -6.68 27.39 4.48
N GLN A 11 -6.32 26.11 4.28
CA GLN A 11 -5.75 25.25 5.32
C GLN A 11 -4.23 25.40 5.47
N TYR A 12 -3.54 26.03 4.51
CA TYR A 12 -2.08 26.15 4.49
C TYR A 12 -1.53 26.80 5.78
N SER A 13 -2.20 27.86 6.26
CA SER A 13 -1.80 28.54 7.49
C SER A 13 -1.88 27.62 8.72
N MET A 14 -2.87 26.73 8.78
CA MET A 14 -3.02 25.74 9.84
C MET A 14 -1.89 24.69 9.79
N TRP A 15 -1.53 24.22 8.59
CA TRP A 15 -0.45 23.23 8.43
C TRP A 15 0.94 23.84 8.70
N GLY A 16 1.14 25.11 8.31
CA GLY A 16 2.37 25.86 8.55
C GLY A 16 2.52 26.38 9.98
N ASN A 17 1.45 26.38 10.78
CA ASN A 17 1.51 26.78 12.18
C ASN A 17 2.34 25.81 13.04
N LYS A 18 2.78 26.29 14.20
CA LYS A 18 3.50 25.46 15.17
C LYS A 18 2.68 24.21 15.49
N PHE A 19 3.27 23.03 15.25
CA PHE A 19 2.64 21.71 15.39
C PHE A 19 1.53 21.35 14.39
N GLY A 20 1.32 22.10 13.32
CA GLY A 20 0.24 21.84 12.35
C GLY A 20 0.25 20.42 11.78
N VAL A 21 1.42 19.93 11.37
CA VAL A 21 1.60 18.55 10.88
C VAL A 21 1.33 17.50 11.98
N LEU A 22 1.72 17.79 13.23
CA LEU A 22 1.48 16.88 14.36
C LEU A 22 -0.02 16.81 14.71
N LEU A 23 -0.72 17.95 14.69
CA LEU A 23 -2.17 17.99 14.89
C LEU A 23 -2.92 17.26 13.78
N PHE A 24 -2.46 17.41 12.53
CA PHE A 24 -2.99 16.63 11.41
C PHE A 24 -2.78 15.14 11.63
N LEU A 25 -1.58 14.71 12.05
CA LEU A 25 -1.32 13.32 12.40
C LEU A 25 -2.27 12.82 13.49
N TYR A 26 -2.45 13.58 14.58
CA TYR A 26 -3.42 13.20 15.62
C TYR A 26 -4.84 13.10 15.10
N SER A 27 -5.25 13.97 14.17
CA SER A 27 -6.57 13.86 13.55
C SER A 27 -6.74 12.55 12.77
N VAL A 28 -5.70 12.10 12.04
CA VAL A 28 -5.70 10.83 11.31
C VAL A 28 -5.78 9.65 12.29
N LEU A 29 -4.93 9.64 13.33
CA LEU A 29 -4.90 8.56 14.33
C LEU A 29 -6.24 8.43 15.08
N LEU A 30 -6.84 9.57 15.46
CA LEU A 30 -8.14 9.59 16.15
C LEU A 30 -9.29 9.19 15.23
N THR A 31 -9.24 9.57 13.94
CA THR A 31 -10.27 9.20 12.95
C THR A 31 -10.26 7.71 12.68
N LYS A 32 -9.07 7.09 12.55
CA LYS A 32 -8.94 5.64 12.40
C LYS A 32 -9.27 4.87 13.68
N GLY A 33 -8.88 5.43 14.83
CA GLY A 33 -8.99 4.81 16.15
C GLY A 33 -7.73 4.02 16.53
N ILE A 34 -7.22 4.26 17.74
CA ILE A 34 -5.95 3.69 18.22
C ILE A 34 -5.97 2.16 18.26
N GLU A 35 -7.07 1.56 18.72
CA GLU A 35 -7.19 0.10 18.79
C GLU A 35 -7.24 -0.54 17.40
N ASN A 36 -7.87 0.11 16.41
CA ASN A 36 -7.85 -0.36 15.03
C ASN A 36 -6.44 -0.34 14.45
N ILE A 37 -5.68 0.72 14.74
CA ILE A 37 -4.27 0.82 14.30
C ILE A 37 -3.44 -0.30 14.93
N LYS A 38 -3.56 -0.52 16.24
CA LYS A 38 -2.84 -1.61 16.93
C LYS A 38 -3.16 -2.99 16.39
N ASN A 39 -4.40 -3.22 15.95
CA ASN A 39 -4.82 -4.50 15.36
C ASN A 39 -4.30 -4.70 13.94
N GLU A 40 -3.92 -3.63 13.23
CA GLU A 40 -3.38 -3.69 11.87
C GLU A 40 -1.84 -3.75 11.82
N ILE A 41 -1.16 -3.30 12.88
CA ILE A 41 0.30 -3.38 13.00
C ILE A 41 0.69 -4.76 13.52
N GLU A 42 1.66 -5.41 12.86
CA GLU A 42 2.12 -6.75 13.23
C GLU A 42 2.84 -6.78 14.59
N ASP A 43 3.67 -5.77 14.87
CA ASP A 43 4.33 -5.58 16.16
C ASP A 43 3.92 -4.24 16.80
N ALA A 44 2.99 -4.28 17.75
CA ALA A 44 2.51 -3.09 18.45
C ALA A 44 3.57 -2.40 19.34
N SER A 45 4.75 -3.01 19.50
CA SER A 45 5.89 -2.36 20.15
C SER A 45 6.67 -1.42 19.22
N GLU A 46 6.52 -1.57 17.90
CA GLU A 46 7.14 -0.67 16.93
C GLU A 46 6.44 0.70 16.90
N PRO A 47 7.17 1.81 17.08
CA PRO A 47 6.58 3.13 17.05
C PRO A 47 6.28 3.58 15.61
N LEU A 48 5.16 4.28 15.42
CA LEU A 48 4.80 4.88 14.12
C LEU A 48 5.80 5.97 13.66
N ILE A 49 6.51 6.57 14.61
CA ILE A 49 7.56 7.55 14.36
C ILE A 49 8.81 7.08 15.10
N ASP A 50 9.90 6.94 14.37
CA ASP A 50 11.20 6.58 14.92
C ASP A 50 11.61 7.57 16.04
N PRO A 51 11.90 7.09 17.26
CA PRO A 51 12.16 7.96 18.40
C PRO A 51 13.51 8.67 18.35
N VAL A 52 14.43 8.25 17.48
CA VAL A 52 15.79 8.77 17.37
C VAL A 52 15.88 9.79 16.23
N TYR A 53 15.38 9.44 15.06
CA TYR A 53 15.52 10.19 13.81
C TYR A 53 14.21 10.86 13.36
N GLY A 54 13.06 10.49 13.94
CA GLY A 54 11.77 11.10 13.63
C GLY A 54 11.15 10.66 12.30
N HIS A 55 11.65 9.57 11.70
CA HIS A 55 11.11 9.02 10.46
C HIS A 55 9.76 8.35 10.69
N GLY A 56 8.81 8.54 9.77
CA GLY A 56 7.55 7.79 9.79
C GLY A 56 7.80 6.34 9.39
N SER A 57 7.23 5.39 10.12
CA SER A 57 7.28 3.96 9.79
C SER A 57 6.47 3.67 8.52
N GLN A 58 6.69 2.48 7.92
CA GLN A 58 5.91 2.06 6.76
C GLN A 58 4.41 1.96 7.10
N SER A 59 4.06 1.51 8.31
CA SER A 59 2.68 1.52 8.81
C SER A 59 2.07 2.92 8.83
N LEU A 60 2.84 3.94 9.23
CA LEU A 60 2.35 5.32 9.19
C LEU A 60 2.16 5.82 7.75
N ILE A 61 3.09 5.48 6.86
CA ILE A 61 2.99 5.83 5.43
C ILE A 61 1.74 5.19 4.82
N ASN A 62 1.54 3.89 5.03
CA ASN A 62 0.38 3.17 4.54
C ASN A 62 -0.93 3.72 5.13
N LEU A 63 -0.96 4.05 6.42
CA LEU A 63 -2.13 4.67 7.04
C LEU A 63 -2.52 5.99 6.34
N LEU A 64 -1.54 6.81 5.97
CA LEU A 64 -1.78 8.07 5.26
C LEU A 64 -2.20 7.86 3.79
N LEU A 65 -1.72 6.79 3.14
CA LEU A 65 -2.00 6.50 1.73
C LEU A 65 -3.32 5.75 1.51
N THR A 66 -3.66 4.82 2.41
CA THR A 66 -4.74 3.83 2.22
C THR A 66 -5.74 3.82 3.37
N GLY A 67 -5.45 4.51 4.48
CA GLY A 67 -6.27 4.41 5.69
C GLY A 67 -6.05 3.11 6.48
N HIS A 68 -5.08 2.27 6.11
CA HIS A 68 -4.72 1.02 6.80
C HIS A 68 -3.27 1.04 7.26
N ALA A 69 -3.01 0.72 8.54
CA ALA A 69 -1.71 0.83 9.18
C ALA A 69 -0.83 -0.45 9.05
N VAL A 70 -1.07 -1.27 8.02
CA VAL A 70 -0.25 -2.46 7.74
C VAL A 70 1.19 -2.06 7.42
N SER A 71 2.17 -2.85 7.84
CA SER A 71 3.60 -2.62 7.59
C SER A 71 4.03 -2.98 6.16
N ASN A 72 3.27 -3.87 5.51
CA ASN A 72 3.66 -4.47 4.25
C ASN A 72 3.18 -3.66 3.04
N VAL A 73 3.89 -3.81 1.91
CA VAL A 73 3.66 -3.03 0.69
C VAL A 73 3.18 -3.88 -0.49
N TRP A 74 2.92 -5.17 -0.29
CA TRP A 74 2.37 -6.06 -1.31
C TRP A 74 0.83 -6.10 -1.25
N ASP A 75 0.22 -6.66 -2.30
CA ASP A 75 -1.23 -6.82 -2.37
C ASP A 75 -1.69 -8.07 -1.61
N GLY A 76 -2.77 -7.93 -0.87
CA GLY A 76 -3.43 -9.00 -0.14
C GLY A 76 -2.63 -9.55 1.05
N ASP A 77 -3.33 -10.31 1.89
CA ASP A 77 -2.69 -11.00 2.99
C ASP A 77 -1.86 -12.18 2.50
N ARG A 78 -0.76 -12.47 3.20
CA ARG A 78 0.09 -13.65 2.95
C ARG A 78 0.14 -14.52 4.20
N GLU A 79 0.31 -15.82 4.01
CA GLU A 79 0.56 -16.75 5.10
C GLU A 79 2.00 -17.25 5.01
N CYS A 80 2.78 -17.04 6.07
CA CYS A 80 4.17 -17.47 6.15
C CYS A 80 4.36 -18.27 7.43
N SER A 81 4.62 -19.58 7.31
CA SER A 81 4.86 -20.48 8.44
C SER A 81 3.77 -20.44 9.52
N GLY A 82 2.50 -20.31 9.13
CA GLY A 82 1.34 -20.21 10.03
C GLY A 82 1.12 -18.81 10.63
N MET A 83 1.93 -17.82 10.25
CA MET A 83 1.69 -16.41 10.57
C MET A 83 1.00 -15.71 9.40
N LYS A 84 -0.12 -15.05 9.70
CA LYS A 84 -0.83 -14.21 8.74
C LYS A 84 -0.21 -12.81 8.71
N LEU A 85 0.37 -12.42 7.58
CA LEU A 85 0.96 -11.12 7.32
C LEU A 85 -0.02 -10.27 6.51
N LEU A 86 -0.37 -9.10 7.03
CA LEU A 86 -1.41 -8.26 6.42
C LEU A 86 -0.85 -7.41 5.29
N GLY A 87 -1.54 -7.35 4.15
CA GLY A 87 -1.13 -6.54 3.01
C GLY A 87 -2.08 -5.40 2.65
N ILE A 88 -1.89 -4.83 1.47
CA ILE A 88 -2.75 -3.78 0.91
C ILE A 88 -3.92 -4.42 0.20
N HIS A 89 -5.14 -3.95 0.46
CA HIS A 89 -6.36 -4.60 -0.02
C HIS A 89 -7.06 -3.84 -1.16
N GLU A 90 -6.68 -2.59 -1.40
CA GLU A 90 -7.31 -1.76 -2.41
C GLU A 90 -6.30 -0.84 -3.11
N GLN A 91 -6.60 -0.52 -4.37
CA GLN A 91 -5.82 0.40 -5.17
C GLN A 91 -5.86 1.82 -4.56
N ALA A 92 -4.69 2.30 -4.16
CA ALA A 92 -4.54 3.58 -3.49
C ALA A 92 -4.77 4.75 -4.46
N ALA A 93 -5.19 5.90 -3.93
CA ALA A 93 -5.30 7.12 -4.73
C ALA A 93 -3.92 7.70 -5.10
N VAL A 94 -2.98 7.62 -4.16
CA VAL A 94 -1.56 7.99 -4.31
C VAL A 94 -0.73 6.74 -4.08
N GLY A 95 0.23 6.49 -4.96
CA GLY A 95 1.05 5.28 -4.92
C GLY A 95 2.23 5.39 -3.98
N PHE A 96 2.91 4.26 -3.82
CA PHE A 96 4.18 4.18 -3.11
C PHE A 96 5.17 3.36 -3.93
N LEU A 97 6.40 3.86 -4.03
CA LEU A 97 7.54 3.18 -4.64
C LEU A 97 8.70 3.26 -3.65
N THR A 98 9.59 2.27 -3.67
CA THR A 98 10.75 2.28 -2.76
C THR A 98 12.01 1.77 -3.45
N LEU A 99 13.14 2.39 -3.12
CA LEU A 99 14.46 1.91 -3.52
C LEU A 99 14.70 0.46 -3.07
N MET A 100 14.08 0.04 -1.96
CA MET A 100 14.20 -1.32 -1.44
C MET A 100 13.69 -2.37 -2.43
N GLU A 101 12.71 -2.05 -3.27
CA GLU A 101 12.23 -2.95 -4.34
C GLU A 101 13.28 -3.07 -5.46
N ALA A 102 13.88 -1.96 -5.87
CA ALA A 102 14.95 -1.96 -6.87
C ALA A 102 16.19 -2.74 -6.40
N LEU A 103 16.45 -2.73 -5.08
CA LEU A 103 17.50 -3.51 -4.43
C LEU A 103 17.07 -4.97 -4.10
N ARG A 104 15.83 -5.34 -4.42
CA ARG A 104 15.25 -6.69 -4.22
C ARG A 104 15.09 -7.10 -2.75
N TYR A 105 14.97 -6.14 -1.83
CA TYR A 105 14.65 -6.41 -0.43
C TYR A 105 13.15 -6.62 -0.18
N CYS A 106 12.30 -6.05 -1.03
CA CYS A 106 10.86 -6.25 -0.96
C CYS A 106 10.23 -6.22 -2.37
N LYS A 107 8.94 -6.52 -2.45
CA LYS A 107 8.13 -6.42 -3.66
C LYS A 107 6.92 -5.55 -3.36
N VAL A 108 6.79 -4.43 -4.05
CA VAL A 108 5.62 -3.56 -3.91
C VAL A 108 4.49 -4.12 -4.78
N GLY A 109 3.27 -4.10 -4.27
CA GLY A 109 2.06 -4.59 -4.92
C GLY A 109 1.54 -3.65 -6.00
N SER A 110 0.69 -4.16 -6.90
CA SER A 110 0.03 -3.41 -7.96
C SER A 110 -0.86 -2.29 -7.41
N TYR A 111 -1.45 -2.47 -6.21
CA TYR A 111 -2.31 -1.49 -5.58
C TYR A 111 -1.59 -0.21 -5.14
N LEU A 112 -0.28 -0.28 -4.90
CA LEU A 112 0.58 0.87 -4.62
C LEU A 112 1.39 1.32 -5.84
N LYS A 113 1.76 0.41 -6.75
CA LYS A 113 2.53 0.75 -7.96
C LYS A 113 1.70 1.41 -9.05
N SER A 114 0.44 1.02 -9.20
CA SER A 114 -0.50 1.60 -10.17
C SER A 114 -1.65 2.30 -9.40
N PRO A 115 -1.39 3.45 -8.76
CA PRO A 115 -2.43 4.20 -8.04
C PRO A 115 -3.48 4.80 -8.97
N LYS A 116 -4.58 5.34 -8.43
CA LYS A 116 -5.65 5.96 -9.23
C LYS A 116 -5.22 7.25 -9.93
N PHE A 117 -4.24 7.96 -9.38
CA PHE A 117 -3.66 9.17 -9.96
C PHE A 117 -2.15 9.00 -10.10
N PRO A 118 -1.51 9.56 -11.15
CA PRO A 118 -0.08 9.41 -11.42
C PRO A 118 0.78 10.25 -10.47
N ILE A 119 0.67 9.94 -9.17
CA ILE A 119 1.34 10.57 -8.04
C ILE A 119 1.79 9.43 -7.14
N TRP A 120 3.06 9.43 -6.80
CA TRP A 120 3.70 8.44 -5.95
C TRP A 120 4.53 9.11 -4.88
N ILE A 121 4.50 8.56 -3.68
CA ILE A 121 5.57 8.77 -2.71
C ILE A 121 6.68 7.77 -3.04
N VAL A 122 7.91 8.27 -3.16
CA VAL A 122 9.09 7.45 -3.43
C VAL A 122 9.98 7.47 -2.19
N GLY A 123 10.18 6.31 -1.57
CA GLY A 123 11.04 6.13 -0.41
C GLY A 123 12.44 5.67 -0.76
N SER A 124 13.43 6.28 -0.12
CA SER A 124 14.78 5.72 0.05
C SER A 124 14.96 5.20 1.48
N GLU A 125 16.19 4.90 1.90
CA GLU A 125 16.48 4.48 3.28
C GLU A 125 16.08 5.52 4.34
N THR A 126 16.16 6.82 4.01
CA THR A 126 15.99 7.91 4.99
C THR A 126 15.13 9.08 4.51
N HIS A 127 14.74 9.09 3.23
CA HIS A 127 14.05 10.22 2.62
C HIS A 127 12.81 9.76 1.85
N LEU A 128 11.76 10.57 1.92
CA LEU A 128 10.57 10.46 1.08
C LEU A 128 10.55 11.64 0.10
N THR A 129 10.21 11.36 -1.16
CA THR A 129 9.97 12.40 -2.18
C THR A 129 8.68 12.12 -2.91
N VAL A 130 8.13 13.14 -3.58
CA VAL A 130 6.95 13.00 -4.42
C VAL A 130 7.38 12.92 -5.88
N PHE A 131 7.00 11.85 -6.55
CA PHE A 131 7.10 11.71 -8.00
C PHE A 131 5.70 11.81 -8.60
N PHE A 132 5.53 12.58 -9.67
CA PHE A 132 4.25 12.68 -10.34
C PHE A 132 4.43 12.87 -11.85
N ALA A 133 3.41 12.48 -12.60
CA ALA A 133 3.31 12.69 -14.02
C ALA A 133 1.94 13.26 -14.38
N LYS A 134 1.78 13.74 -15.62
CA LYS A 134 0.48 14.18 -16.15
C LYS A 134 -0.21 13.11 -16.99
N ASP A 135 0.52 12.07 -17.34
CA ASP A 135 0.03 11.00 -18.20
C ASP A 135 -0.71 9.96 -17.37
N MET A 136 -2.02 9.88 -17.56
CA MET A 136 -2.87 8.87 -16.92
C MET A 136 -2.59 7.46 -17.45
N ALA A 137 -1.98 7.29 -18.62
CA ALA A 137 -1.64 5.97 -19.14
C ALA A 137 -0.58 5.24 -18.29
N LEU A 138 0.18 5.98 -17.46
CA LEU A 138 1.11 5.40 -16.48
C LEU A 138 0.39 4.75 -15.29
N VAL A 139 -0.90 5.06 -15.12
CA VAL A 139 -1.76 4.52 -14.07
C VAL A 139 -3.01 3.91 -14.69
N ALA A 140 -2.94 2.61 -14.96
CA ALA A 140 -4.08 1.86 -15.46
C ALA A 140 -4.68 1.01 -14.32
N PRO A 141 -5.96 0.64 -14.42
CA PRO A 141 -6.47 -0.53 -13.70
C PRO A 141 -5.54 -1.73 -13.92
N GLU A 142 -5.45 -2.60 -12.93
CA GLU A 142 -4.60 -3.80 -12.97
C GLU A 142 -4.78 -4.53 -14.32
N ALA A 143 -3.69 -4.70 -15.08
CA ALA A 143 -3.74 -5.41 -16.34
C ALA A 143 -4.12 -6.88 -16.10
N PRO A 144 -4.81 -7.57 -17.03
CA PRO A 144 -5.22 -8.97 -16.84
C PRO A 144 -4.05 -9.90 -16.47
N SER A 145 -2.84 -9.63 -16.99
CA SER A 145 -1.63 -10.39 -16.64
C SER A 145 -1.16 -10.16 -15.21
N GLU A 146 -1.29 -8.94 -14.68
CA GLU A 146 -0.93 -8.64 -13.29
C GLU A 146 -1.97 -9.20 -12.33
N GLN A 147 -3.26 -9.12 -12.69
CA GLN A 147 -4.33 -9.81 -11.98
C GLN A 147 -4.07 -11.32 -11.93
N ALA A 148 -3.70 -11.94 -13.07
CA ALA A 148 -3.31 -13.36 -13.14
C ALA A 148 -2.16 -13.70 -12.20
N ARG A 149 -1.10 -12.88 -12.18
CA ARG A 149 0.04 -13.07 -11.26
C ARG A 149 -0.34 -12.91 -9.80
N ARG A 150 -1.23 -11.97 -9.47
CA ARG A 150 -1.70 -11.73 -8.11
C ARG A 150 -2.56 -12.88 -7.62
N VAL A 151 -3.53 -13.33 -8.42
CA VAL A 151 -4.33 -14.51 -8.09
C VAL A 151 -3.45 -15.74 -7.98
N PHE A 152 -2.54 -16.00 -8.94
CA PHE A 152 -1.60 -17.12 -8.82
C PHE A 152 -0.79 -17.08 -7.52
N GLN A 153 -0.29 -15.91 -7.12
CA GLN A 153 0.45 -15.73 -5.87
C GLN A 153 -0.36 -16.08 -4.61
N THR A 154 -1.70 -15.99 -4.63
CA THR A 154 -2.49 -16.44 -3.46
C THR A 154 -2.50 -17.96 -3.31
N TYR A 155 -2.09 -18.70 -4.34
CA TYR A 155 -1.97 -20.16 -4.35
C TYR A 155 -0.51 -20.66 -4.31
N ASP A 156 0.47 -19.75 -4.41
CA ASP A 156 1.91 -20.00 -4.28
C ASP A 156 2.45 -19.32 -3.01
N PRO A 157 2.17 -19.87 -1.81
CA PRO A 157 2.59 -19.27 -0.54
C PRO A 157 4.11 -19.26 -0.36
N GLU A 158 4.83 -20.10 -1.10
CA GLU A 158 6.30 -20.19 -1.05
C GLU A 158 6.99 -19.18 -1.98
N ASP A 159 6.23 -18.45 -2.81
CA ASP A 159 6.73 -17.51 -3.84
C ASP A 159 7.82 -18.15 -4.73
N ASN A 160 7.68 -19.46 -4.99
CA ASN A 160 8.67 -20.25 -5.73
C ASN A 160 8.34 -20.35 -7.23
N GLY A 161 7.18 -19.83 -7.64
CA GLY A 161 6.67 -19.83 -9.01
C GLY A 161 5.89 -21.07 -9.40
N PHE A 162 5.57 -21.96 -8.45
CA PHE A 162 4.89 -23.22 -8.69
C PHE A 162 3.69 -23.41 -7.76
N ILE A 163 2.66 -24.08 -8.28
CA ILE A 163 1.51 -24.55 -7.50
C ILE A 163 1.30 -26.04 -7.77
N PRO A 164 0.74 -26.80 -6.81
CA PRO A 164 0.25 -28.15 -7.07
C PRO A 164 -0.77 -28.17 -8.22
N ASP A 165 -0.76 -29.22 -9.04
CA ASP A 165 -1.71 -29.42 -10.13
C ASP A 165 -3.17 -29.42 -9.65
N SER A 166 -3.39 -29.91 -8.43
CA SER A 166 -4.69 -29.89 -7.75
C SER A 166 -5.30 -28.49 -7.56
N LEU A 167 -4.47 -27.43 -7.50
CA LEU A 167 -4.94 -26.05 -7.31
C LEU A 167 -5.18 -25.31 -8.62
N LEU A 168 -4.79 -25.88 -9.76
CA LEU A 168 -4.88 -25.20 -11.05
C LEU A 168 -6.32 -24.85 -11.42
N GLU A 169 -7.26 -25.78 -11.17
CA GLU A 169 -8.68 -25.54 -11.45
C GLU A 169 -9.24 -24.37 -10.64
N ASP A 170 -8.85 -24.26 -9.37
CA ASP A 170 -9.28 -23.18 -8.49
C ASP A 170 -8.70 -21.83 -8.92
N VAL A 171 -7.43 -21.80 -9.35
CA VAL A 171 -6.81 -20.60 -9.93
C VAL A 171 -7.55 -20.14 -11.19
N MET A 172 -7.87 -21.08 -12.08
CA MET A 172 -8.58 -20.77 -13.33
C MET A 172 -10.00 -20.24 -13.05
N LYS A 173 -10.71 -20.81 -12.07
CA LYS A 173 -12.00 -20.29 -11.61
C LYS A 173 -11.89 -18.89 -11.01
N ALA A 174 -10.89 -18.67 -10.16
CA ALA A 174 -10.65 -17.35 -9.54
C ALA A 174 -10.29 -16.27 -10.56
N LEU A 175 -9.74 -16.65 -11.72
CA LEU A 175 -9.44 -15.76 -12.84
C LEU A 175 -10.57 -15.64 -13.86
N ASP A 176 -11.70 -16.31 -13.66
CA ASP A 176 -12.80 -16.37 -14.64
C ASP A 176 -12.32 -16.88 -16.02
N LEU A 177 -11.38 -17.84 -16.01
CA LEU A 177 -10.79 -18.46 -17.20
C LEU A 177 -11.33 -19.88 -17.44
N VAL A 178 -12.42 -20.26 -16.79
CA VAL A 178 -13.08 -21.55 -17.01
C VAL A 178 -13.91 -21.52 -18.29
N SER A 179 -13.76 -22.55 -19.12
CA SER A 179 -14.67 -22.83 -20.23
C SER A 179 -15.99 -23.39 -19.68
N ASP A 180 -17.13 -22.97 -20.26
CA ASP A 180 -18.45 -23.51 -19.92
C ASP A 180 -18.43 -25.05 -19.95
N PRO A 181 -19.08 -25.74 -19.01
CA PRO A 181 -19.20 -27.19 -19.05
C PRO A 181 -19.96 -27.61 -20.32
N GLU A 182 -19.37 -28.50 -21.12
CA GLU A 182 -20.04 -29.17 -22.25
C GLU A 182 -21.26 -30.00 -21.83
#